data_AF-A0A7X4ECX6-F1
#
_entry.id   AF-A0A7X4ECX6-F1
#
_cell.length_a   1.000
_cell.length_b   1.000
_cell.length_c   1.000
_cell.angle_alpha   90.00
_cell.angle_beta   90.00
_cell.angle_gamma   90.00
#
_symmetry.space_group_name_H-M   'P 1'
#
loop_
_entity.id
_entity.type
_entity.pdbx_description
1 polymer ?
#
loop_
_entity_poly.entity_id
_entity_poly.type
_entity_poly.pdbx_seq_one_letter_code
_entity_poly.pdbx_strand_id
1 'polypeptide(L)'
;MIAHLKGREKALEAFGWTGRKAEWIALVCLHSGVFTRAQWARFMDAHPEQVRRGVHGLIAERVASEETEPGVAGMGRVGRIFARPVYRALGAEHIRHRRGASTEVLLRRLLSLDYVIEHTDLPWLPTEQEKVSAFEALGIERSLLPVRVYRGAARTTRRYFPVKLPVALDSARALFVYADPGHDTSTALRSWGSAHRGLWRALRGLGRSVEVVAVARTARELERARRVTRGWSEPGGPGESEVGAAEELARIERAILKGAVHILEEFGGLQAALKRSVALEEQARRRGGRGSIDRGAAWRTERLARVRYR
;
A
#
# COMPACT_ATOMS: atom_id res chain seq x y z
N MET A 1 9.65 21.31 -7.70
CA MET A 1 8.98 20.49 -8.71
C MET A 1 9.13 19.03 -8.32
N ILE A 2 8.02 18.29 -8.25
CA ILE A 2 8.00 16.88 -7.83
C ILE A 2 8.40 16.01 -9.03
N ALA A 3 9.49 15.25 -8.92
CA ALA A 3 10.13 14.59 -10.07
C ALA A 3 9.17 13.68 -10.87
N HIS A 4 8.40 12.84 -10.18
CA HIS A 4 7.47 11.90 -10.83
C HIS A 4 6.18 12.54 -11.36
N LEU A 5 5.91 13.81 -11.02
CA LEU A 5 4.77 14.55 -11.54
C LEU A 5 5.12 15.40 -12.76
N LYS A 6 6.41 15.60 -13.05
CA LYS A 6 6.88 16.47 -14.13
C LYS A 6 6.14 16.20 -15.44
N GLY A 7 5.49 17.22 -15.98
CA GLY A 7 4.69 17.18 -17.21
C GLY A 7 3.23 16.81 -17.01
N ARG A 8 2.85 16.16 -15.90
CA ARG A 8 1.45 15.83 -15.59
C ARG A 8 0.69 17.02 -15.04
N GLU A 9 1.37 17.93 -14.36
CA GLU A 9 0.78 19.18 -13.87
C GLU A 9 0.28 20.04 -15.04
N LYS A 10 0.95 20.01 -16.19
CA LYS A 10 0.54 20.73 -17.40
C LYS A 10 -0.81 20.26 -17.95
N ALA A 11 -1.13 18.97 -17.79
CA ALA A 11 -2.43 18.44 -18.20
C ALA A 11 -3.58 19.06 -17.40
N LEU A 12 -3.30 19.70 -16.26
CA LEU A 12 -4.29 20.37 -15.43
C LEU A 12 -4.53 21.85 -15.79
N GLU A 13 -3.75 22.42 -16.72
CA GLU A 13 -3.94 23.80 -17.19
C GLU A 13 -5.30 23.99 -17.87
N ALA A 14 -5.83 22.94 -18.51
CA ALA A 14 -7.18 22.92 -19.08
C ALA A 14 -8.31 23.12 -18.04
N PHE A 15 -8.01 22.94 -16.75
CA PHE A 15 -8.92 23.21 -15.64
C PHE A 15 -8.63 24.57 -14.97
N GLY A 16 -7.76 25.39 -15.56
CA GLY A 16 -7.32 26.67 -15.00
C GLY A 16 -6.38 26.54 -13.80
N TRP A 17 -5.81 25.36 -13.55
CA TRP A 17 -4.87 25.15 -12.45
C TRP A 17 -3.44 25.12 -12.97
N THR A 18 -2.57 25.95 -12.37
CA THR A 18 -1.17 26.09 -12.77
C THR A 18 -0.23 26.01 -11.56
N GLY A 19 1.07 25.86 -11.83
CA GLY A 19 2.12 25.88 -10.81
C GLY A 19 1.90 24.88 -9.66
N ARG A 20 2.18 25.30 -8.42
CA ARG A 20 2.07 24.43 -7.25
C ARG A 20 0.64 23.92 -6.97
N LYS A 21 -0.40 24.66 -7.39
CA LYS A 21 -1.79 24.18 -7.27
C LYS A 21 -1.99 22.95 -8.16
N ALA A 22 -1.51 22.99 -9.40
CA ALA A 22 -1.58 21.85 -10.31
C ALA A 22 -0.76 20.66 -9.77
N GLU A 23 0.46 20.90 -9.27
CA GLU A 23 1.28 19.86 -8.64
C GLU A 23 0.55 19.19 -7.46
N TRP A 24 -0.06 19.98 -6.57
CA TRP A 24 -0.86 19.47 -5.45
C TRP A 24 -2.02 18.58 -5.91
N ILE A 25 -2.82 19.06 -6.86
CA ILE A 25 -3.98 18.32 -7.37
C ILE A 25 -3.55 17.02 -8.04
N ALA A 26 -2.48 17.05 -8.83
CA ALA A 26 -1.92 15.86 -9.45
C ALA A 26 -1.44 14.86 -8.39
N LEU A 27 -0.70 15.33 -7.37
CA LEU A 27 -0.20 14.51 -6.26
C LEU A 27 -1.35 13.81 -5.53
N VAL A 28 -2.38 14.56 -5.14
CA VAL A 28 -3.56 14.01 -4.46
C VAL A 28 -4.25 13.00 -5.34
N CYS A 29 -4.57 13.32 -6.60
CA CYS A 29 -5.29 12.39 -7.48
C CYS A 29 -4.56 11.06 -7.64
N LEU A 30 -3.24 11.12 -7.83
CA LEU A 30 -2.41 9.96 -8.11
C LEU A 30 -2.18 9.08 -6.87
N HIS A 31 -2.03 9.67 -5.68
CA HIS A 31 -1.62 8.91 -4.49
C HIS A 31 -2.75 8.60 -3.49
N SER A 32 -3.81 9.39 -3.43
CA SER A 32 -4.85 9.21 -2.41
C SER A 32 -6.28 9.46 -2.89
N GLY A 33 -6.47 10.46 -3.75
CA GLY A 33 -7.76 11.09 -4.09
C GLY A 33 -8.42 11.85 -2.95
N VAL A 34 -7.78 11.86 -1.78
CA VAL A 34 -8.28 12.51 -0.57
C VAL A 34 -7.16 13.21 0.17
N PHE A 35 -7.49 14.28 0.87
CA PHE A 35 -6.52 15.11 1.59
C PHE A 35 -7.19 15.79 2.78
N THR A 36 -6.39 16.26 3.74
CA THR A 36 -6.85 17.20 4.76
C THR A 36 -6.40 18.62 4.43
N ARG A 37 -7.08 19.62 4.96
CA ARG A 37 -6.65 21.02 4.84
C ARG A 37 -5.24 21.25 5.40
N ALA A 38 -4.84 20.53 6.45
CA ALA A 38 -3.49 20.59 7.01
C ALA A 38 -2.42 20.10 6.03
N GLN A 39 -2.69 19.00 5.32
CA GLN A 39 -1.78 18.49 4.29
C GLN A 39 -1.62 19.49 3.16
N TRP A 40 -2.73 20.11 2.69
CA TRP A 40 -2.67 21.17 1.68
C TRP A 40 -1.88 22.37 2.20
N ALA A 41 -2.22 22.90 3.37
CA ALA A 41 -1.57 24.08 3.97
C ALA A 41 -0.06 23.90 4.04
N ARG A 42 0.40 22.74 4.53
CA ARG A 42 1.83 22.44 4.65
C ARG A 42 2.49 22.26 3.29
N PHE A 43 1.85 21.54 2.36
CA PHE A 43 2.40 21.36 1.01
C PHE A 43 2.58 22.70 0.30
N MET A 44 1.58 23.59 0.42
CA MET A 44 1.57 24.90 -0.21
C MET A 44 2.25 25.98 0.62
N ASP A 45 2.76 25.70 1.80
CA ASP A 45 3.20 26.72 2.77
C ASP A 45 2.21 27.91 2.84
N ALA A 46 0.93 27.58 2.98
CA ALA A 46 -0.20 28.50 2.80
C ALA A 46 -0.99 28.70 4.09
N HIS A 47 -1.51 29.90 4.27
CA HIS A 47 -2.36 30.24 5.41
C HIS A 47 -3.68 29.44 5.36
N PRO A 48 -4.26 29.01 6.50
CA PRO A 48 -5.51 28.24 6.53
C PRO A 48 -6.66 28.83 5.71
N GLU A 49 -6.79 30.16 5.67
CA GLU A 49 -7.81 30.85 4.87
C GLU A 49 -7.61 30.72 3.35
N GLN A 50 -6.36 30.68 2.88
CA GLN A 50 -6.07 30.44 1.47
C GLN A 50 -6.46 29.00 1.09
N VAL A 51 -6.15 28.03 1.96
CA VAL A 51 -6.56 26.63 1.76
C VAL A 51 -8.07 26.49 1.78
N ARG A 52 -8.76 27.12 2.73
CA ARG A 52 -10.24 27.09 2.80
C ARG A 52 -10.86 27.62 1.52
N ARG A 53 -10.40 28.77 1.02
CA ARG A 53 -10.86 29.32 -0.27
C ARG A 53 -10.54 28.38 -1.43
N GLY A 54 -9.35 27.77 -1.46
CA GLY A 54 -8.96 26.79 -2.47
C GLY A 54 -9.89 25.58 -2.51
N VAL A 55 -10.20 25.00 -1.34
CA VAL A 55 -11.14 23.88 -1.21
C VAL A 55 -12.55 24.29 -1.65
N HIS A 56 -13.03 25.46 -1.22
CA HIS A 56 -14.34 25.97 -1.64
C HIS A 56 -14.42 26.16 -3.16
N GLY A 57 -13.34 26.63 -3.80
CA GLY A 57 -13.26 26.73 -5.27
C GLY A 57 -13.41 25.35 -5.94
N LEU A 58 -12.68 24.34 -5.46
CA LEU A 58 -12.83 22.96 -5.97
C LEU A 58 -14.26 22.40 -5.80
N ILE A 59 -14.94 22.76 -4.71
CA ILE A 59 -16.32 22.35 -4.46
C ILE A 59 -17.28 23.09 -5.41
N ALA A 60 -17.11 24.41 -5.56
CA ALA A 60 -17.92 25.24 -6.45
C ALA A 60 -17.80 24.78 -7.92
N GLU A 61 -16.60 24.41 -8.34
CA GLU A 61 -16.30 23.82 -9.66
C GLU A 61 -16.79 22.36 -9.80
N ARG A 62 -17.41 21.78 -8.77
CA ARG A 62 -17.90 20.39 -8.71
C ARG A 62 -16.83 19.35 -9.02
N VAL A 63 -15.58 19.64 -8.64
CA VAL A 63 -14.45 18.70 -8.79
C VAL A 63 -14.09 17.95 -7.51
N ALA A 64 -14.44 18.53 -6.36
CA ALA A 64 -14.19 17.93 -5.05
C ALA A 64 -15.41 18.03 -4.11
N SER A 65 -15.44 17.18 -3.10
CA SER A 65 -16.31 17.31 -1.93
C SER A 65 -15.46 17.41 -0.66
N GLU A 66 -16.05 17.87 0.43
CA GLU A 66 -15.41 17.85 1.75
C GLU A 66 -16.41 17.37 2.79
N GLU A 67 -16.05 16.31 3.51
CA GLU A 67 -16.92 15.65 4.48
C GLU A 67 -16.20 15.51 5.82
N THR A 68 -16.98 15.59 6.91
CA THR A 68 -16.48 15.27 8.26
C THR A 68 -16.55 13.77 8.44
N GLU A 69 -15.43 13.15 8.75
CA GLU A 69 -15.36 11.70 8.91
C GLU A 69 -15.45 11.33 10.40
N PRO A 70 -16.54 10.69 10.84
CA PRO A 70 -16.73 10.34 12.25
C PRO A 70 -15.79 9.20 12.67
N GLY A 71 -15.45 9.17 13.96
CA GLY A 71 -14.80 8.00 14.58
C GLY A 71 -13.27 7.91 14.48
N VAL A 72 -12.60 8.83 13.76
CA VAL A 72 -11.11 8.88 13.74
C VAL A 72 -10.62 10.22 14.26
N ALA A 73 -10.14 10.20 15.51
CA ALA A 73 -9.50 11.35 16.14
C ALA A 73 -8.32 11.85 15.28
N GLY A 74 -8.34 13.14 14.94
CA GLY A 74 -7.31 13.81 14.15
C GLY A 74 -7.51 13.80 12.64
N MET A 75 -8.52 13.10 12.10
CA MET A 75 -8.78 13.09 10.65
C MET A 75 -9.51 14.35 10.17
N GLY A 76 -10.38 14.91 11.02
CA GLY A 76 -11.08 16.18 10.77
C GLY A 76 -11.97 16.14 9.52
N ARG A 77 -11.93 17.23 8.75
CA ARG A 77 -12.58 17.31 7.44
C ARG A 77 -11.66 16.75 6.36
N VAL A 78 -12.19 15.85 5.55
CA VAL A 78 -11.49 15.20 4.44
C VAL A 78 -12.03 15.72 3.12
N GLY A 79 -11.16 16.38 2.35
CA GLY A 79 -11.43 16.73 0.98
C GLY A 79 -11.23 15.52 0.07
N ARG A 80 -12.12 15.33 -0.92
CA ARG A 80 -12.05 14.25 -1.90
C ARG A 80 -12.18 14.83 -3.30
N ILE A 81 -11.19 14.57 -4.15
CA ILE A 81 -11.29 14.92 -5.58
C ILE A 81 -11.98 13.76 -6.29
N PHE A 82 -13.14 14.01 -6.89
CA PHE A 82 -13.96 12.95 -7.50
C PHE A 82 -14.14 13.11 -9.02
N ALA A 83 -13.89 14.30 -9.57
CA ALA A 83 -14.14 14.58 -10.98
C ALA A 83 -13.31 13.69 -11.91
N ARG A 84 -13.99 12.80 -12.64
CA ARG A 84 -13.40 11.88 -13.62
C ARG A 84 -12.54 12.58 -14.70
N PRO A 85 -12.91 13.77 -15.23
CA PRO A 85 -12.07 14.47 -16.21
C PRO A 85 -10.65 14.80 -15.70
N VAL A 86 -10.52 15.19 -14.43
CA VAL A 86 -9.21 15.48 -13.81
C VAL A 86 -8.33 14.23 -13.79
N TYR A 87 -8.90 13.10 -13.37
CA TYR A 87 -8.20 11.81 -13.39
C TYR A 87 -7.83 11.36 -14.82
N ARG A 88 -8.71 11.61 -15.80
CA ARG A 88 -8.42 11.29 -17.20
C ARG A 88 -7.24 12.09 -17.73
N ALA A 89 -7.19 13.40 -17.46
CA ALA A 89 -6.08 14.25 -17.88
C ALA A 89 -4.73 13.77 -17.31
N LEU A 90 -4.75 13.18 -16.11
CA LEU A 90 -3.56 12.60 -15.45
C LEU A 90 -3.25 11.15 -15.88
N GLY A 91 -3.93 10.59 -16.88
CA GLY A 91 -3.77 9.18 -17.28
C GLY A 91 -4.25 8.17 -16.24
N ALA A 92 -5.05 8.62 -15.26
CA ALA A 92 -5.44 7.90 -14.06
C ALA A 92 -6.96 7.66 -13.97
N GLU A 93 -7.67 7.70 -15.10
CA GLU A 93 -9.15 7.67 -15.17
C GLU A 93 -9.78 6.50 -14.39
N HIS A 94 -9.12 5.34 -14.39
CA HIS A 94 -9.64 4.13 -13.74
C HIS A 94 -9.18 3.96 -12.29
N ILE A 95 -8.44 4.93 -11.74
CA ILE A 95 -8.05 4.89 -10.32
C ILE A 95 -9.27 5.11 -9.42
N ARG A 96 -9.55 4.11 -8.57
CA ARG A 96 -10.60 4.14 -7.53
C ARG A 96 -10.48 5.25 -6.46
N HIS A 97 -9.42 6.05 -6.50
CA HIS A 97 -9.18 7.16 -5.57
C HIS A 97 -10.32 8.19 -5.61
N ARG A 98 -10.92 8.40 -6.78
CA ARG A 98 -12.07 9.29 -6.98
C ARG A 98 -13.37 8.84 -6.29
N ARG A 99 -13.49 7.57 -5.92
CA ARG A 99 -14.72 6.98 -5.37
C ARG A 99 -14.73 7.09 -3.86
N GLY A 100 -15.94 7.18 -3.28
CA GLY A 100 -16.16 7.03 -1.85
C GLY A 100 -15.55 5.72 -1.31
N ALA A 101 -15.16 5.75 -0.04
CA ALA A 101 -14.45 4.67 0.61
C ALA A 101 -14.79 4.64 2.10
N SER A 102 -14.57 3.49 2.75
CA SER A 102 -14.67 3.40 4.20
C SER A 102 -13.60 4.26 4.89
N THR A 103 -13.86 4.63 6.14
CA THR A 103 -12.96 5.42 6.97
C THR A 103 -11.54 4.83 7.06
N GLU A 104 -11.41 3.50 7.14
CA GLU A 104 -10.11 2.81 7.09
C GLU A 104 -9.37 3.02 5.77
N VAL A 105 -10.09 2.95 4.64
CA VAL A 105 -9.49 3.19 3.33
C VAL A 105 -9.09 4.65 3.16
N LEU A 106 -9.88 5.59 3.69
CA LEU A 106 -9.55 7.02 3.71
C LEU A 106 -8.29 7.27 4.54
N LEU A 107 -8.21 6.72 5.75
CA LEU A 107 -7.06 6.91 6.62
C LEU A 107 -5.79 6.28 6.01
N ARG A 108 -5.87 5.10 5.37
CA ARG A 108 -4.77 4.53 4.58
C ARG A 108 -4.27 5.48 3.50
N ARG A 109 -5.19 6.10 2.74
CA ARG A 109 -4.88 7.04 1.66
C ARG A 109 -4.23 8.31 2.21
N LEU A 110 -4.70 8.84 3.33
CA LEU A 110 -4.12 10.01 3.98
C LEU A 110 -2.71 9.73 4.51
N LEU A 111 -2.49 8.56 5.14
CA LEU A 111 -1.18 8.11 5.59
C LEU A 111 -0.20 7.93 4.42
N SER A 112 -0.68 7.35 3.31
CA SER A 112 0.11 7.20 2.09
C SER A 112 0.52 8.54 1.51
N LEU A 113 -0.43 9.48 1.41
CA LEU A 113 -0.20 10.83 0.92
C LEU A 113 0.81 11.57 1.81
N ASP A 114 0.70 11.44 3.14
CA ASP A 114 1.63 12.07 4.07
C ASP A 114 3.07 11.67 3.82
N TYR A 115 3.30 10.37 3.63
CA TYR A 115 4.63 9.83 3.36
C TYR A 115 5.17 10.35 2.02
N VAL A 116 4.35 10.33 0.96
CA VAL A 116 4.74 10.80 -0.37
C VAL A 116 5.07 12.30 -0.36
N ILE A 117 4.30 13.13 0.36
CA ILE A 117 4.56 14.57 0.52
C ILE A 117 5.93 14.84 1.17
N GLU A 118 6.40 13.97 2.06
CA GLU A 118 7.71 14.14 2.71
C GLU A 118 8.88 13.62 1.87
N HIS A 119 8.60 12.82 0.84
CA HIS A 119 9.62 12.15 0.03
C HIS A 119 9.33 12.38 -1.47
N THR A 120 9.11 13.65 -1.83
CA THR A 120 8.72 14.04 -3.20
C THR A 120 9.82 13.83 -4.25
N ASP A 121 11.05 13.66 -3.80
CA ASP A 121 12.25 13.37 -4.60
C ASP A 121 12.29 11.93 -5.11
N LEU A 122 11.51 11.02 -4.51
CA LEU A 122 11.49 9.62 -4.92
C LEU A 122 10.73 9.42 -6.25
N PRO A 123 11.19 8.47 -7.11
CA PRO A 123 10.56 8.14 -8.38
C PRO A 123 9.34 7.23 -8.16
N TRP A 124 8.26 7.84 -7.68
CA TRP A 124 7.02 7.14 -7.39
C TRP A 124 6.34 6.59 -8.65
N LEU A 125 5.74 5.41 -8.52
CA LEU A 125 4.91 4.73 -9.52
C LEU A 125 3.43 4.75 -9.07
N PRO A 126 2.69 5.86 -9.26
CA PRO A 126 1.36 6.03 -8.69
C PRO A 126 0.27 5.10 -9.27
N THR A 127 0.38 4.69 -10.54
CA THR A 127 -0.63 3.87 -11.21
C THR A 127 -0.28 2.38 -11.19
N GLU A 128 -1.30 1.51 -11.30
CA GLU A 128 -1.09 0.07 -11.51
C GLU A 128 -0.26 -0.18 -12.79
N GLN A 129 -0.56 0.57 -13.86
CA GLN A 129 0.12 0.43 -15.15
C GLN A 129 1.61 0.77 -15.05
N GLU A 130 1.96 1.85 -14.36
CA GLU A 130 3.38 2.24 -14.17
C GLU A 130 4.12 1.22 -13.33
N LYS A 131 3.51 0.71 -12.25
CA LYS A 131 4.13 -0.36 -11.45
C LYS A 131 4.40 -1.58 -12.29
N VAL A 132 3.39 -2.08 -12.99
CA VAL A 132 3.52 -3.26 -13.85
C VAL A 132 4.58 -3.02 -14.92
N SER A 133 4.47 -1.93 -15.68
CA SER A 133 5.40 -1.64 -16.79
C SER A 133 6.83 -1.48 -16.30
N ALA A 134 7.05 -0.83 -15.15
CA ALA A 134 8.39 -0.62 -14.61
C ALA A 134 9.04 -1.93 -14.15
N PHE A 135 8.28 -2.86 -13.55
CA PHE A 135 8.82 -4.17 -13.17
C PHE A 135 9.00 -5.10 -14.38
N GLU A 136 8.11 -5.04 -15.38
CA GLU A 136 8.27 -5.77 -16.65
C GLU A 136 9.51 -5.32 -17.42
N ALA A 137 9.80 -4.01 -17.41
CA ALA A 137 11.01 -3.46 -18.04
C ALA A 137 12.31 -3.97 -17.39
N LEU A 138 12.24 -4.48 -16.16
CA LEU A 138 13.35 -5.17 -15.48
C LEU A 138 13.40 -6.69 -15.78
N GLY A 139 12.53 -7.19 -16.65
CA GLY A 139 12.41 -8.62 -16.96
C GLY A 139 11.65 -9.44 -15.90
N ILE A 140 10.93 -8.78 -14.97
CA ILE A 140 10.19 -9.48 -13.93
C ILE A 140 8.85 -9.97 -14.48
N GLU A 141 8.61 -11.28 -14.39
CA GLU A 141 7.38 -11.90 -14.85
C GLU A 141 6.15 -11.42 -14.04
N ARG A 142 5.03 -11.20 -14.72
CA ARG A 142 3.76 -10.78 -14.09
C ARG A 142 3.27 -11.72 -12.98
N SER A 143 3.60 -13.01 -13.03
CA SER A 143 3.21 -13.99 -12.03
C SER A 143 3.84 -13.71 -10.65
N LEU A 144 4.97 -12.99 -10.62
CA LEU A 144 5.67 -12.60 -9.40
C LEU A 144 5.12 -11.31 -8.78
N LEU A 145 4.32 -10.56 -9.53
CA LEU A 145 3.71 -9.32 -9.05
C LEU A 145 2.55 -9.62 -8.09
N PRO A 146 2.37 -8.81 -7.02
CA PRO A 146 1.23 -8.93 -6.13
C PRO A 146 -0.08 -8.84 -6.91
N VAL A 147 -0.89 -9.90 -6.87
CA VAL A 147 -2.12 -9.99 -7.67
C VAL A 147 -3.31 -10.38 -6.81
N ARG A 148 -4.47 -9.81 -7.12
CA ARG A 148 -5.76 -10.31 -6.63
C ARG A 148 -6.67 -10.63 -7.80
N VAL A 149 -7.26 -11.82 -7.75
CA VAL A 149 -8.20 -12.32 -8.74
C VAL A 149 -9.61 -12.08 -8.22
N TYR A 150 -10.41 -11.34 -8.98
CA TYR A 150 -11.83 -11.12 -8.71
C TYR A 150 -12.65 -11.98 -9.66
N ARG A 151 -13.35 -12.97 -9.11
CA ARG A 151 -14.29 -13.80 -9.87
C ARG A 151 -15.66 -13.12 -9.84
N GLY A 152 -16.07 -12.54 -10.96
CA GLY A 152 -17.43 -12.04 -11.17
C GLY A 152 -18.29 -13.09 -11.87
N ALA A 153 -19.61 -12.87 -11.92
CA ALA A 153 -20.56 -13.80 -12.53
C ALA A 153 -20.27 -14.12 -14.01
N ALA A 154 -19.71 -13.17 -14.78
CA ALA A 154 -19.42 -13.35 -16.21
C ALA A 154 -17.92 -13.34 -16.56
N ARG A 155 -17.05 -12.70 -15.77
CA ARG A 155 -15.61 -12.58 -16.09
C ARG A 155 -14.75 -12.58 -14.84
N THR A 156 -13.58 -13.19 -14.97
CA THR A 156 -12.50 -13.10 -13.99
C THR A 156 -11.62 -11.89 -14.31
N THR A 157 -11.43 -10.99 -13.35
CA THR A 157 -10.53 -9.83 -13.49
C THR A 157 -9.32 -9.98 -12.59
N ARG A 158 -8.11 -9.86 -13.14
CA ARG A 158 -6.85 -9.78 -12.37
C ARG A 158 -6.50 -8.32 -12.14
N ARG A 159 -6.09 -7.97 -10.92
CA ARG A 159 -5.57 -6.65 -10.56
C ARG A 159 -4.22 -6.80 -9.89
N TYR A 160 -3.23 -6.11 -10.43
CA TYR A 160 -1.90 -6.04 -9.85
C TYR A 160 -1.84 -4.92 -8.82
N PHE A 161 -1.05 -5.10 -7.78
CA PHE A 161 -0.96 -4.16 -6.65
C PHE A 161 -2.35 -3.73 -6.15
N PRO A 162 -3.20 -4.71 -5.76
CA PRO A 162 -4.62 -4.47 -5.47
C PRO A 162 -4.83 -3.47 -4.31
N VAL A 163 -3.87 -3.41 -3.39
CA VAL A 163 -3.77 -2.33 -2.41
C VAL A 163 -2.90 -1.24 -3.00
N LYS A 164 -3.49 -0.05 -3.22
CA LYS A 164 -2.89 1.09 -3.91
C LYS A 164 -1.91 1.85 -3.04
N LEU A 165 -0.89 1.14 -2.59
CA LEU A 165 0.14 1.65 -1.72
C LEU A 165 1.30 2.27 -2.52
N PRO A 166 2.00 3.29 -2.01
CA PRO A 166 3.11 3.90 -2.72
C PRO A 166 4.24 2.89 -2.99
N VAL A 167 4.79 2.93 -4.21
CA VAL A 167 5.96 2.18 -4.62
C VAL A 167 6.87 3.13 -5.37
N ALA A 168 8.14 3.21 -5.01
CA ALA A 168 9.16 3.93 -5.76
C ALA A 168 10.21 2.95 -6.28
N LEU A 169 10.74 3.23 -7.46
CA LEU A 169 11.72 2.37 -8.12
C LEU A 169 12.73 3.23 -8.87
N ASP A 170 14.00 3.05 -8.56
CA ASP A 170 15.13 3.59 -9.32
C ASP A 170 16.07 2.46 -9.78
N SER A 171 17.23 2.82 -10.33
CA SER A 171 18.21 1.86 -10.83
C SER A 171 18.83 0.99 -9.73
N ALA A 172 18.88 1.46 -8.48
CA ALA A 172 19.58 0.83 -7.37
C ALA A 172 18.63 0.21 -6.33
N ARG A 173 17.43 0.77 -6.15
CA ARG A 173 16.50 0.37 -5.09
C ARG A 173 15.04 0.36 -5.52
N ALA A 174 14.29 -0.52 -4.85
CA ALA A 174 12.83 -0.56 -4.86
C ALA A 174 12.31 -0.32 -3.44
N LEU A 175 11.51 0.73 -3.26
CA LEU A 175 10.88 1.08 -1.99
C LEU A 175 9.39 0.77 -2.03
N PHE A 176 8.92 0.00 -1.05
CA PHE A 176 7.51 -0.33 -0.86
C PHE A 176 6.99 0.28 0.45
N VAL A 177 5.93 1.08 0.35
CA VAL A 177 5.36 1.76 1.52
C VAL A 177 4.09 1.04 1.96
N TYR A 178 4.05 0.54 3.19
CA TYR A 178 2.85 -0.03 3.77
C TYR A 178 2.16 0.98 4.69
N ALA A 179 1.06 1.56 4.23
CA ALA A 179 0.20 2.40 5.06
C ALA A 179 -1.06 1.63 5.41
N ASP A 180 -1.33 1.41 6.69
CA ASP A 180 -2.54 0.72 7.10
C ASP A 180 -3.00 1.17 8.48
N PRO A 181 -4.22 1.69 8.61
CA PRO A 181 -4.77 2.01 9.91
C PRO A 181 -5.30 0.77 10.61
N GLY A 182 -5.01 0.63 11.90
CA GLY A 182 -5.83 -0.23 12.77
C GLY A 182 -5.10 -1.13 13.75
N HIS A 183 -5.91 -1.94 14.45
CA HIS A 183 -5.50 -2.71 15.62
C HIS A 183 -4.70 -3.99 15.32
N ASP A 184 -4.76 -4.48 14.08
CA ASP A 184 -4.06 -5.69 13.61
C ASP A 184 -3.09 -5.41 12.44
N THR A 185 -2.41 -4.26 12.48
CA THR A 185 -1.39 -3.87 11.49
C THR A 185 -0.36 -4.97 11.28
N SER A 186 -0.04 -5.76 12.31
CA SER A 186 0.94 -6.84 12.22
C SER A 186 0.53 -7.95 11.27
N THR A 187 -0.71 -8.45 11.36
CA THR A 187 -1.19 -9.56 10.53
C THR A 187 -1.42 -9.10 9.09
N ALA A 188 -1.99 -7.91 8.92
CA ALA A 188 -2.22 -7.33 7.60
C ALA A 188 -0.88 -7.01 6.89
N LEU A 189 0.10 -6.44 7.61
CA LEU A 189 1.45 -6.22 7.10
C LEU A 189 2.15 -7.53 6.73
N ARG A 190 2.05 -8.58 7.55
CA ARG A 190 2.57 -9.92 7.23
C ARG A 190 1.95 -10.51 5.97
N SER A 191 0.64 -10.42 5.85
CA SER A 191 -0.08 -10.92 4.67
C SER A 191 0.31 -10.14 3.41
N TRP A 192 0.43 -8.82 3.53
CA TRP A 192 0.92 -7.97 2.46
C TRP A 192 2.35 -8.33 2.05
N GLY A 193 3.28 -8.47 2.99
CA GLY A 193 4.66 -8.85 2.71
C GLY A 193 4.78 -10.24 2.09
N SER A 194 3.95 -11.20 2.53
CA SER A 194 3.87 -12.52 1.91
C SER A 194 3.48 -12.45 0.44
N ALA A 195 2.54 -11.58 0.08
CA ALA A 195 2.11 -11.37 -1.31
C ALA A 195 3.15 -10.66 -2.19
N HIS A 196 4.17 -10.02 -1.60
CA HIS A 196 5.22 -9.29 -2.34
C HIS A 196 6.54 -10.06 -2.42
N ARG A 197 6.66 -11.19 -1.71
CA ARG A 197 7.94 -11.90 -1.54
C ARG A 197 8.56 -12.37 -2.86
N GLY A 198 7.74 -12.84 -3.80
CA GLY A 198 8.20 -13.26 -5.13
C GLY A 198 8.89 -12.11 -5.86
N LEU A 199 8.22 -10.96 -5.93
CA LEU A 199 8.76 -9.72 -6.49
C LEU A 199 10.05 -9.27 -5.77
N TRP A 200 10.08 -9.29 -4.44
CA TRP A 200 11.26 -8.85 -3.69
C TRP A 200 12.49 -9.72 -3.95
N ARG A 201 12.32 -11.04 -3.99
CA ARG A 201 13.41 -11.96 -4.34
C ARG A 201 13.91 -11.74 -5.76
N ALA A 202 13.01 -11.52 -6.72
CA ALA A 202 13.39 -11.23 -8.10
C ALA A 202 14.19 -9.93 -8.21
N LEU A 203 13.77 -8.86 -7.52
CA LEU A 203 14.50 -7.59 -7.48
C LEU A 203 15.91 -7.74 -6.90
N ARG A 204 16.05 -8.48 -5.80
CA ARG A 204 17.36 -8.76 -5.19
C ARG A 204 18.25 -9.61 -6.09
N GLY A 205 17.68 -10.59 -6.79
CA GLY A 205 18.40 -11.37 -7.81
C GLY A 205 18.94 -10.52 -8.96
N LEU A 206 18.28 -9.39 -9.24
CA LEU A 206 18.73 -8.36 -10.20
C LEU A 206 19.67 -7.30 -9.57
N GLY A 207 20.18 -7.54 -8.36
CA GLY A 207 21.12 -6.66 -7.66
C GLY A 207 20.51 -5.37 -7.10
N ARG A 208 19.17 -5.28 -6.98
CA ARG A 208 18.50 -4.10 -6.40
C ARG A 208 18.22 -4.29 -4.92
N SER A 209 18.48 -3.24 -4.17
CA SER A 209 18.09 -3.16 -2.75
C SER A 209 16.56 -3.08 -2.64
N VAL A 210 15.98 -3.92 -1.78
CA VAL A 210 14.55 -3.88 -1.46
C VAL A 210 14.36 -3.25 -0.08
N GLU A 211 13.63 -2.14 -0.06
CA GLU A 211 13.29 -1.42 1.15
C GLU A 211 11.78 -1.47 1.41
N VAL A 212 11.40 -1.68 2.67
CA VAL A 212 10.01 -1.58 3.11
C VAL A 212 9.89 -0.56 4.22
N VAL A 213 8.96 0.38 4.05
CA VAL A 213 8.61 1.36 5.09
C VAL A 213 7.15 1.18 5.49
N ALA A 214 6.91 0.84 6.75
CA ALA A 214 5.57 0.81 7.31
C ALA A 214 5.21 2.17 7.94
N VAL A 215 4.12 2.78 7.48
CA VAL A 215 3.62 4.07 7.93
C VAL A 215 2.62 3.87 9.07
N ALA A 216 2.89 4.51 10.20
CA ALA A 216 2.11 4.45 11.42
C ALA A 216 1.58 5.81 11.83
N ARG A 217 0.46 5.83 12.57
CA ARG A 217 -0.12 7.05 13.17
C ARG A 217 0.24 7.17 14.64
N THR A 218 0.30 6.05 15.35
CA THR A 218 0.62 6.02 16.79
C THR A 218 1.98 5.40 17.08
N ALA A 219 2.55 5.68 18.26
CA ALA A 219 3.79 5.04 18.70
C ALA A 219 3.65 3.51 18.79
N ARG A 220 2.50 3.01 19.26
CA ARG A 220 2.22 1.58 19.36
C ARG A 220 2.18 0.89 17.99
N GLU A 221 1.54 1.52 17.00
CA GLU A 221 1.54 1.04 15.61
C GLU A 221 2.96 1.03 15.04
N LEU A 222 3.74 2.07 15.30
CA LEU A 222 5.13 2.20 14.85
C LEU A 222 6.01 1.06 15.39
N GLU A 223 5.93 0.76 16.68
CA GLU A 223 6.69 -0.34 17.30
C GLU A 223 6.32 -1.72 16.73
N ARG A 224 5.02 -1.97 16.54
CA ARG A 224 4.53 -3.22 15.94
C ARG A 224 5.04 -3.38 14.51
N ALA A 225 4.95 -2.30 13.73
CA ALA A 225 5.46 -2.25 12.37
C ALA A 225 6.98 -2.53 12.32
N ARG A 226 7.77 -1.86 13.17
CA ARG A 226 9.23 -2.09 13.27
C ARG A 226 9.57 -3.55 13.55
N ARG A 227 8.83 -4.20 14.45
CA ARG A 227 9.07 -5.62 14.79
C ARG A 227 8.84 -6.53 13.58
N VAL A 228 7.80 -6.28 12.79
CA VAL A 228 7.49 -7.06 11.59
C VAL A 228 8.54 -6.84 10.51
N THR A 229 8.84 -5.57 10.18
CA THR A 229 9.78 -5.24 9.10
C THR A 229 11.21 -5.64 9.43
N ARG A 230 11.66 -5.52 10.69
CA ARG A 230 12.98 -5.99 11.13
C ARG A 230 13.13 -7.51 10.95
N GLY A 231 12.08 -8.26 11.29
CA GLY A 231 12.06 -9.71 11.07
C GLY A 231 12.16 -10.11 9.60
N TRP A 232 11.93 -9.18 8.65
CA TRP A 232 12.12 -9.45 7.23
C TRP A 232 13.52 -9.15 6.70
N SER A 233 14.25 -8.23 7.35
CA SER A 233 15.64 -7.91 7.02
C SER A 233 16.65 -8.82 7.70
N GLU A 234 16.26 -9.49 8.80
CA GLU A 234 17.13 -10.45 9.49
C GLU A 234 17.47 -11.64 8.58
N PRO A 235 18.75 -12.06 8.47
CA PRO A 235 19.15 -13.21 7.67
C PRO A 235 18.33 -14.46 8.04
N GLY A 236 17.82 -15.16 7.03
CA GLY A 236 17.27 -16.50 7.23
C GLY A 236 18.41 -17.47 7.52
N GLY A 237 18.34 -18.21 8.63
CA GLY A 237 19.24 -19.36 8.83
C GLY A 237 18.98 -20.46 7.79
N PRO A 238 19.90 -21.41 7.59
CA PRO A 238 19.79 -22.44 6.56
C PRO A 238 18.46 -23.22 6.66
N GLY A 239 17.79 -23.34 5.51
CA GLY A 239 16.37 -23.67 5.33
C GLY A 239 15.97 -25.15 5.49
N GLU A 240 16.70 -25.98 6.21
CA GLU A 240 16.33 -27.40 6.39
C GLU A 240 14.97 -27.57 7.11
N SER A 241 14.62 -26.66 8.03
CA SER A 241 13.33 -26.66 8.72
C SER A 241 12.16 -26.12 7.87
N GLU A 242 12.42 -25.33 6.81
CA GLU A 242 11.36 -24.77 5.95
C GLU A 242 10.90 -25.78 4.90
N VAL A 243 11.83 -26.57 4.35
CA VAL A 243 11.51 -27.65 3.41
C VAL A 243 10.64 -28.69 4.10
N GLY A 244 11.02 -29.14 5.30
CA GLY A 244 10.22 -30.10 6.08
C GLY A 244 8.82 -29.59 6.46
N ALA A 245 8.69 -28.31 6.83
CA ALA A 245 7.39 -27.73 7.17
C ALA A 245 6.47 -27.56 5.94
N ALA A 246 7.04 -27.20 4.78
CA ALA A 246 6.30 -27.10 3.53
C ALA A 246 5.87 -28.49 3.00
N GLU A 247 6.74 -29.49 3.13
CA GLU A 247 6.43 -30.88 2.81
C GLU A 247 5.34 -31.46 3.72
N GLU A 248 5.41 -31.17 5.03
CA GLU A 248 4.39 -31.57 6.00
C GLU A 248 3.02 -30.92 5.69
N LEU A 249 3.00 -29.62 5.38
CA LEU A 249 1.77 -28.91 4.97
C LEU A 249 1.18 -29.52 3.69
N ALA A 250 2.01 -29.72 2.66
CA ALA A 250 1.58 -30.33 1.40
C ALA A 250 1.12 -31.79 1.60
N ARG A 251 1.69 -32.52 2.56
CA ARG A 251 1.25 -33.87 2.94
C ARG A 251 -0.15 -33.83 3.58
N ILE A 252 -0.39 -32.91 4.50
CA ILE A 252 -1.70 -32.73 5.15
C ILE A 252 -2.77 -32.31 4.12
N GLU A 253 -2.49 -31.31 3.28
CA GLU A 253 -3.44 -30.84 2.26
C GLU A 253 -3.82 -31.95 1.27
N ARG A 254 -2.85 -32.73 0.81
CA ARG A 254 -3.10 -33.88 -0.06
C ARG A 254 -3.92 -34.96 0.63
N ALA A 255 -3.67 -35.21 1.92
CA ALA A 255 -4.42 -36.19 2.70
C ALA A 255 -5.90 -35.76 2.88
N ILE A 256 -6.15 -34.47 3.13
CA ILE A 256 -7.50 -33.91 3.22
C ILE A 256 -8.22 -34.02 1.88
N LEU A 257 -7.58 -33.60 0.78
CA LEU A 257 -8.19 -33.63 -0.56
C LEU A 257 -8.51 -35.05 -1.05
N LYS A 258 -7.68 -36.03 -0.68
CA LYS A 258 -7.84 -37.44 -1.10
C LYS A 258 -8.63 -38.29 -0.10
N GLY A 259 -9.05 -37.73 1.05
CA GLY A 259 -9.70 -38.49 2.10
C GLY A 259 -8.82 -39.63 2.67
N ALA A 260 -7.50 -39.43 2.74
CA ALA A 260 -6.56 -40.45 3.18
C ALA A 260 -6.56 -40.57 4.72
N VAL A 261 -7.53 -41.32 5.26
CA VAL A 261 -7.81 -41.43 6.71
C VAL A 261 -6.58 -41.89 7.50
N HIS A 262 -5.82 -42.87 7.02
CA HIS A 262 -4.60 -43.36 7.66
C HIS A 262 -3.53 -42.27 7.85
N ILE A 263 -3.37 -41.35 6.88
CA ILE A 263 -2.44 -40.22 7.02
C ILE A 263 -2.99 -39.20 8.02
N LEU A 264 -4.31 -38.97 8.04
CA LEU A 264 -4.92 -38.04 9.00
C LEU A 264 -4.84 -38.57 10.43
N GLU A 265 -4.91 -39.88 10.64
CA GLU A 265 -4.73 -40.54 11.95
C GLU A 265 -3.32 -40.34 12.51
N GLU A 266 -2.28 -40.30 11.67
CA GLU A 266 -0.91 -39.94 12.09
C GLU A 266 -0.84 -38.55 12.75
N PHE A 267 -1.77 -37.64 12.40
CA PHE A 267 -1.87 -36.31 12.99
C PHE A 267 -2.89 -36.23 14.13
N GLY A 268 -3.52 -37.33 14.54
CA GLY A 268 -4.59 -37.35 15.56
C GLY A 268 -6.00 -37.10 14.99
N GLY A 269 -6.21 -37.39 13.71
CA GLY A 269 -7.48 -37.24 13.00
C GLY A 269 -7.64 -35.90 12.27
N LEU A 270 -8.74 -35.75 11.53
CA LEU A 270 -8.99 -34.60 10.65
C LEU A 270 -8.88 -33.24 11.36
N GLN A 271 -9.46 -33.11 12.55
CA GLN A 271 -9.42 -31.84 13.29
C GLN A 271 -8.00 -31.46 13.73
N ALA A 272 -7.21 -32.43 14.17
CA ALA A 272 -5.84 -32.20 14.59
C ALA A 272 -4.93 -31.90 13.38
N ALA A 273 -5.14 -32.58 12.25
CA ALA A 273 -4.49 -32.29 10.97
C ALA A 273 -4.78 -30.86 10.48
N LEU A 274 -6.05 -30.41 10.53
CA LEU A 274 -6.43 -29.03 10.19
C LEU A 274 -5.79 -28.01 11.14
N LYS A 275 -5.76 -28.30 12.44
CA LYS A 275 -5.12 -27.41 13.42
C LYS A 275 -3.61 -27.32 13.18
N ARG A 276 -2.98 -28.43 12.77
CA ARG A 276 -1.57 -28.50 12.40
C ARG A 276 -1.27 -27.76 11.10
N SER A 277 -2.11 -27.88 10.06
CA SER A 277 -1.93 -27.14 8.81
C SER A 277 -2.02 -25.62 9.04
N VAL A 278 -3.00 -25.17 9.82
CA VAL A 278 -3.12 -23.75 10.22
C VAL A 278 -1.88 -23.30 11.00
N ALA A 279 -1.39 -24.10 11.94
CA ALA A 279 -0.18 -23.78 12.71
C ALA A 279 1.08 -23.70 11.82
N LEU A 280 1.23 -24.62 10.87
CA LEU A 280 2.33 -24.64 9.89
C LEU A 280 2.25 -23.43 8.94
N GLU A 281 1.05 -23.09 8.47
CA GLU A 281 0.82 -21.88 7.69
C GLU A 281 1.17 -20.61 8.49
N GLU A 282 0.75 -20.53 9.75
CA GLU A 282 1.10 -19.41 10.62
C GLU A 282 2.60 -19.35 10.88
N GLN A 283 3.27 -20.48 11.08
CA GLN A 283 4.71 -20.58 11.28
C GLN A 283 5.47 -20.15 10.02
N ALA A 284 5.02 -20.57 8.83
CA ALA A 284 5.55 -20.15 7.54
C ALA A 284 5.31 -18.65 7.27
N ARG A 285 4.14 -18.09 7.67
CA ARG A 285 3.88 -16.65 7.62
C ARG A 285 4.75 -15.86 8.60
N ARG A 286 5.06 -16.43 9.78
CA ARG A 286 5.94 -15.82 10.79
C ARG A 286 7.43 -15.87 10.41
N ARG A 287 7.89 -16.97 9.80
CA ARG A 287 9.31 -17.21 9.45
C ARG A 287 9.69 -16.77 8.04
N GLY A 288 8.82 -16.98 7.06
CA GLY A 288 9.19 -16.89 5.65
C GLY A 288 9.53 -15.48 5.14
N GLY A 289 9.43 -14.44 5.97
CA GLY A 289 9.87 -13.10 5.60
C GLY A 289 11.37 -12.84 5.80
N ARG A 290 12.10 -13.69 6.54
CA ARG A 290 13.52 -13.45 6.84
C ARG A 290 14.36 -13.35 5.57
N GLY A 291 15.27 -12.38 5.55
CA GLY A 291 16.11 -12.03 4.41
C GLY A 291 15.34 -11.75 3.12
N SER A 292 14.05 -11.40 3.18
CA SER A 292 13.28 -11.10 1.97
C SER A 292 13.47 -9.66 1.49
N ILE A 293 13.99 -8.79 2.35
CA ILE A 293 14.29 -7.39 2.07
C ILE A 293 15.66 -7.02 2.64
N ASP A 294 16.28 -5.96 2.12
CA ASP A 294 17.55 -5.47 2.60
C ASP A 294 17.37 -4.48 3.76
N ARG A 295 16.27 -3.70 3.76
CA ARG A 295 15.97 -2.75 4.83
C ARG A 295 14.49 -2.68 5.18
N GLY A 296 14.17 -2.93 6.44
CA GLY A 296 12.84 -2.71 7.00
C GLY A 296 12.84 -1.51 7.95
N ALA A 297 11.96 -0.55 7.72
CA ALA A 297 11.79 0.62 8.59
C ALA A 297 10.31 0.89 8.91
N ALA A 298 10.07 1.72 9.91
CA ALA A 298 8.76 2.27 10.16
C ALA A 298 8.84 3.79 10.35
N TRP A 299 7.89 4.50 9.78
CA TRP A 299 7.79 5.96 9.78
C TRP A 299 6.46 6.37 10.42
N ARG A 300 6.45 7.45 11.21
CA ARG A 300 5.24 7.93 11.90
C ARG A 300 4.83 9.28 11.34
N THR A 301 3.56 9.41 10.95
CA THR A 301 3.01 10.73 10.63
C THR A 301 2.84 11.57 11.90
N GLU A 302 3.27 12.83 11.83
CA GLU A 302 2.97 13.83 12.86
C GLU A 302 1.62 14.52 12.59
N ARG A 303 1.14 14.49 11.35
CA ARG A 303 0.00 15.30 10.86
C ARG A 303 -1.35 14.68 11.18
N LEU A 304 -1.41 13.36 11.33
CA LEU A 304 -2.64 12.65 11.72
C LEU A 304 -2.56 12.15 13.16
N ALA A 305 -1.47 12.43 13.87
CA ALA A 305 -1.25 11.98 15.24
C ALA A 305 -2.15 12.70 16.24
N ARG A 306 -2.41 14.00 16.05
CA ARG A 306 -3.36 14.82 16.84
C ARG A 306 -3.70 16.09 16.05
N VAL A 307 -4.95 16.25 15.64
CA VAL A 307 -5.41 17.53 15.10
C VAL A 307 -6.71 17.91 15.79
N ARG A 308 -6.63 18.85 16.74
CA ARG A 308 -7.77 19.67 17.15
C ARG A 308 -7.77 20.87 16.22
N TYR A 309 -8.58 20.83 15.15
CA TYR A 309 -9.06 22.09 14.59
C TYR A 309 -10.29 22.49 15.41
N ARG A 310 -10.15 23.56 16.19
CA ARG A 310 -11.29 24.32 16.68
C ARG A 310 -11.95 25.03 15.49
#